data_AF-A0A7X8DQZ9-F1
#
_entry.id   AF-A0A7X8DQZ9-F1
#
_cell.length_a   1.000
_cell.length_b   1.000
_cell.length_c   1.000
_cell.angle_alpha   90.00
_cell.angle_beta   90.00
_cell.angle_gamma   90.00
#
_symmetry.space_group_name_H-M   'P 1'
#
loop_
_entity.id
_entity.type
_entity.pdbx_description
1 polymer ?
#
loop_
_entity_poly.entity_id
_entity_poly.type
_entity_poly.pdbx_seq_one_letter_code
_entity_poly.pdbx_strand_id
1 'polypeptide(L)'
;MAKIHPTAIVEPGAKIGTNVEIGPYSIIGENVEIGEGTIIGPHVVIDGWTKIGKRNQIFHGASIGLEPQDMKFKGEETYLFIGDNNIIRENVTIHRGTEEG
;
A
#
# COMPACT_ATOMS: atom_id res chain seq x y z
N MET A 1 7.30 4.07 17.55
CA MET A 1 7.07 2.70 17.01
C MET A 1 5.83 2.73 16.13
N ALA A 2 5.70 1.81 15.18
CA ALA A 2 4.46 1.64 14.43
C ALA A 2 3.33 1.12 15.34
N LYS A 3 2.09 1.49 15.05
CA LYS A 3 0.88 1.00 15.70
C LYS A 3 0.11 0.13 14.71
N ILE A 4 0.22 -1.18 14.86
CA ILE A 4 -0.39 -2.14 13.94
C ILE A 4 -1.52 -2.83 14.70
N HIS A 5 -2.75 -2.73 14.19
CA HIS A 5 -3.87 -3.42 14.79
C HIS A 5 -3.63 -4.94 14.81
N PRO A 6 -3.98 -5.69 15.88
CA PRO A 6 -3.70 -7.13 15.98
C PRO A 6 -4.30 -8.00 14.87
N THR A 7 -5.31 -7.50 14.15
CA THR A 7 -5.96 -8.19 13.02
C THR A 7 -5.46 -7.72 11.66
N ALA A 8 -4.56 -6.74 11.61
CA ALA A 8 -3.89 -6.40 10.36
C ALA A 8 -2.88 -7.50 10.03
N ILE A 9 -2.76 -7.83 8.74
CA ILE A 9 -1.79 -8.79 8.24
C ILE A 9 -0.68 -8.00 7.56
N VAL A 10 0.53 -8.13 8.10
CA VAL A 10 1.74 -7.54 7.52
C VAL A 10 2.68 -8.68 7.20
N GLU A 11 2.92 -8.91 5.92
CA GLU A 11 3.73 -10.03 5.47
C GLU A 11 5.22 -9.83 5.81
N PRO A 12 5.96 -10.94 6.05
CA PRO A 12 7.41 -10.87 6.22
C PRO A 12 8.08 -10.24 5.00
N GLY A 13 8.78 -9.13 5.19
CA GLY A 13 9.44 -8.38 4.10
C GLY A 13 9.00 -6.92 4.03
N ALA A 14 7.76 -6.64 4.43
CA ALA A 14 7.21 -5.29 4.42
C ALA A 14 8.04 -4.35 5.32
N LYS A 15 8.35 -3.16 4.80
CA LYS A 15 9.15 -2.16 5.52
C LYS A 15 8.25 -1.06 6.06
N ILE A 16 8.04 -1.08 7.37
CA ILE A 16 7.13 -0.14 8.05
C ILE A 16 7.93 0.95 8.77
N GLY A 17 7.70 2.20 8.39
CA GLY A 17 8.32 3.37 8.99
C GLY A 17 7.89 3.63 10.44
N THR A 18 8.59 4.57 11.08
CA THR A 18 8.24 5.03 12.43
C THR A 18 6.87 5.70 12.46
N ASN A 19 6.11 5.53 13.54
CA ASN A 19 4.81 6.17 13.77
C ASN A 19 3.76 5.90 12.67
N VAL A 20 3.96 4.87 11.84
CA VAL A 20 2.92 4.37 10.93
C VAL A 20 1.78 3.76 11.75
N GLU A 21 0.54 4.01 11.33
CA GLU A 21 -0.66 3.40 11.92
C GLU A 21 -1.34 2.51 10.88
N ILE A 22 -1.68 1.27 11.25
CA ILE A 22 -2.34 0.30 10.36
C ILE A 22 -3.62 -0.20 11.03
N GLY A 23 -4.76 0.11 10.40
CA GLY A 23 -6.09 -0.24 10.86
C GLY A 23 -6.41 -1.74 10.78
N PRO A 24 -7.51 -2.16 11.43
CA PRO A 24 -7.92 -3.56 11.48
C PRO A 24 -8.19 -4.13 10.08
N TYR A 25 -7.83 -5.40 9.90
CA TYR A 25 -8.10 -6.18 8.68
C TYR A 25 -7.47 -5.63 7.39
N SER A 26 -6.52 -4.71 7.52
CA SER A 26 -5.70 -4.27 6.38
C SER A 26 -4.60 -5.28 6.10
N ILE A 27 -4.22 -5.42 4.83
CA ILE A 27 -3.23 -6.36 4.33
C ILE A 27 -2.10 -5.57 3.69
N ILE A 28 -0.87 -5.81 4.13
CA ILE A 28 0.35 -5.22 3.59
C ILE A 28 1.25 -6.35 3.06
N GLY A 29 1.46 -6.38 1.75
CA GLY A 29 2.28 -7.38 1.07
C GLY A 29 3.78 -7.26 1.35
N GLU A 30 4.52 -8.34 1.12
CA GLU A 30 5.95 -8.48 1.44
C GLU A 30 6.86 -7.42 0.78
N ASN A 31 6.50 -6.90 -0.39
CA ASN A 31 7.31 -5.94 -1.14
C ASN A 31 6.91 -4.47 -0.91
N VAL A 32 6.07 -4.21 0.09
CA VAL A 32 5.56 -2.87 0.39
C VAL A 32 6.47 -2.10 1.34
N GLU A 33 6.75 -0.84 1.01
CA GLU A 33 7.43 0.12 1.89
C GLU A 33 6.47 1.26 2.27
N ILE A 34 6.31 1.54 3.57
CA ILE A 34 5.45 2.62 4.07
C ILE A 34 6.26 3.63 4.88
N GLY A 35 6.27 4.87 4.43
CA GLY A 35 6.99 5.97 5.06
C GLY A 35 6.41 6.42 6.39
N GLU A 36 7.26 7.08 7.18
CA GLU A 36 6.96 7.60 8.52
C GLU A 36 5.64 8.38 8.61
N GLY A 37 4.88 8.11 9.68
CA GLY A 37 3.67 8.86 10.02
C GLY A 37 2.49 8.66 9.06
N THR A 38 2.59 7.73 8.11
CA THR A 38 1.48 7.36 7.24
C THR A 38 0.43 6.57 8.02
N ILE A 39 -0.85 6.87 7.77
CA ILE A 39 -2.01 6.25 8.42
C ILE A 39 -2.76 5.43 7.36
N ILE A 40 -2.90 4.14 7.63
CA ILE A 40 -3.66 3.19 6.83
C ILE A 40 -4.95 2.86 7.58
N GLY A 41 -6.09 3.14 6.96
CA GLY A 41 -7.41 2.82 7.48
C GLY A 41 -7.67 1.31 7.58
N PRO A 42 -8.87 0.90 8.03
CA PRO A 42 -9.25 -0.50 8.07
C PRO A 42 -9.56 -1.05 6.67
N HIS A 43 -9.42 -2.36 6.48
CA HIS A 43 -9.74 -3.04 5.22
C HIS A 43 -9.04 -2.46 3.98
N VAL A 44 -7.81 -1.96 4.13
CA VAL A 44 -6.99 -1.50 3.01
C VAL A 44 -6.12 -2.66 2.54
N VAL A 45 -6.01 -2.85 1.24
CA VAL A 45 -5.05 -3.78 0.64
C VAL A 45 -3.95 -2.98 -0.03
N ILE A 46 -2.71 -3.18 0.40
CA ILE A 46 -1.52 -2.62 -0.24
C ILE A 46 -0.59 -3.78 -0.58
N ASP A 47 -0.29 -3.95 -1.86
CA ASP A 47 0.45 -5.11 -2.35
C ASP A 47 1.39 -4.75 -3.51
N GLY A 48 2.11 -5.75 -4.03
CA GLY A 48 3.09 -5.63 -5.10
C GLY A 48 4.29 -4.78 -4.69
N TRP A 49 5.07 -4.37 -5.70
CA TRP A 49 6.24 -3.52 -5.51
C TRP A 49 5.83 -2.06 -5.32
N THR A 50 5.37 -1.76 -4.12
CA THR A 50 4.73 -0.48 -3.80
C THR A 50 5.50 0.27 -2.73
N LYS A 51 5.84 1.53 -3.02
CA LYS A 51 6.48 2.45 -2.07
C LYS A 51 5.58 3.64 -1.81
N ILE A 52 5.23 3.84 -0.55
CA ILE A 52 4.41 4.94 -0.07
C ILE A 52 5.27 5.85 0.79
N GLY A 53 5.25 7.15 0.50
CA GLY A 53 5.98 8.16 1.25
C GLY A 53 5.42 8.41 2.66
N LYS A 54 5.77 9.56 3.22
CA LYS A 54 5.50 9.97 4.59
C LYS A 54 4.17 10.70 4.73
N ARG A 55 3.56 10.58 5.92
CA ARG A 55 2.37 11.34 6.34
C ARG A 55 1.21 11.27 5.34
N ASN A 56 1.07 10.13 4.66
CA ASN A 56 -0.09 9.87 3.83
C ASN A 56 -1.27 9.43 4.70
N GLN A 57 -2.49 9.66 4.23
CA GLN A 57 -3.70 9.15 4.86
C GLN A 57 -4.51 8.34 3.84
N ILE A 58 -4.62 7.03 4.07
CA ILE A 58 -5.29 6.09 3.19
C ILE A 58 -6.55 5.59 3.89
N PHE A 59 -7.70 5.86 3.31
CA PHE A 59 -9.01 5.54 3.87
C PHE A 59 -9.44 4.12 3.53
N HIS A 60 -10.50 3.66 4.20
CA HIS A 60 -10.91 2.26 4.18
C HIS A 60 -11.28 1.72 2.79
N GLY A 61 -11.06 0.42 2.58
CA GLY A 61 -11.44 -0.26 1.34
C GLY A 61 -10.59 0.08 0.12
N ALA A 62 -9.55 0.91 0.27
CA ALA A 62 -8.64 1.22 -0.83
C ALA A 62 -7.79 -0.01 -1.21
N SER A 63 -7.55 -0.16 -2.52
CA SER A 63 -6.73 -1.21 -3.11
C SER A 63 -5.57 -0.57 -3.87
N ILE A 64 -4.34 -0.72 -3.37
CA ILE A 64 -3.17 0.03 -3.83
C ILE A 64 -2.05 -0.95 -4.21
N GLY A 65 -1.46 -0.77 -5.38
CA GLY A 65 -0.30 -1.55 -5.81
C GLY A 65 -0.62 -2.91 -6.43
N LEU A 66 -1.90 -3.22 -6.66
CA LEU A 66 -2.30 -4.43 -7.36
C LEU A 66 -1.87 -4.40 -8.84
N GLU A 67 -1.89 -5.57 -9.47
CA GLU A 67 -1.57 -5.75 -10.88
C GLU A 67 -2.47 -4.87 -11.79
N PRO A 68 -1.93 -4.31 -12.88
CA PRO A 68 -2.73 -3.53 -13.84
C PRO A 68 -3.83 -4.39 -14.47
N GLN A 69 -4.89 -3.72 -14.95
CA GLN A 69 -5.99 -4.38 -15.67
C GLN A 69 -5.65 -4.62 -17.16
N ASP A 70 -4.39 -4.52 -17.54
CA ASP A 70 -3.93 -4.77 -18.90
C ASP A 70 -3.85 -6.28 -19.16
N MET A 71 -4.56 -6.75 -20.17
CA MET A 71 -4.56 -8.15 -20.62
C MET A 71 -3.18 -8.63 -21.09
N LYS A 72 -2.29 -7.71 -21.45
CA LYS A 72 -0.91 -8.02 -21.84
C LYS A 72 -0.03 -8.34 -20.64
N PHE A 73 -0.36 -7.88 -19.43
CA PHE A 73 0.42 -8.15 -18.22
C PHE A 73 0.56 -9.66 -17.99
N LYS A 74 1.77 -10.10 -17.62
CA LYS A 74 2.15 -11.50 -17.38
C LYS A 74 2.79 -11.72 -16.01
N GLY A 75 2.68 -10.76 -15.09
CA GLY A 75 3.29 -10.85 -13.76
C GLY A 75 4.67 -10.21 -13.70
N GLU A 76 4.94 -9.24 -14.59
CA GLU A 76 6.20 -8.51 -14.63
C GLU A 76 6.43 -7.72 -13.34
N GLU A 77 7.72 -7.51 -13.02
CA GLU A 77 8.13 -6.72 -11.86
C GLU A 77 7.96 -5.22 -12.15
N THR A 78 6.74 -4.71 -11.98
CA THR A 78 6.41 -3.29 -12.13
C THR A 78 6.17 -2.62 -10.78
N TYR A 79 6.24 -1.29 -10.73
CA TYR A 79 6.31 -0.54 -9.48
C TYR A 79 5.20 0.49 -9.34
N LEU A 80 4.88 0.85 -8.09
CA LEU A 80 4.06 2.01 -7.74
C LEU A 80 4.80 2.87 -6.72
N PHE A 81 4.90 4.17 -6.99
CA PHE A 81 5.49 5.16 -6.09
C PHE A 81 4.46 6.24 -5.73
N ILE A 82 4.09 6.33 -4.46
CA ILE A 82 3.25 7.39 -3.89
C ILE A 82 4.15 8.30 -3.04
N GLY A 83 4.06 9.61 -3.27
CA GLY A 83 4.84 10.62 -2.55
C GLY A 83 4.38 10.86 -1.10
N ASP A 84 4.61 12.06 -0.61
CA ASP A 84 4.30 12.45 0.78
C ASP A 84 3.02 13.31 0.87
N ASN A 85 2.34 13.25 2.03
CA ASN A 85 1.18 14.10 2.39
C ASN A 85 -0.04 13.98 1.44
N ASN A 86 -0.25 12.80 0.84
CA ASN A 86 -1.43 12.52 0.04
C ASN A 86 -2.60 12.08 0.92
N ILE A 87 -3.82 12.40 0.46
CA ILE A 87 -5.07 11.89 1.01
C ILE A 87 -5.72 10.99 -0.04
N ILE A 88 -5.78 9.69 0.24
CA ILE A 88 -6.39 8.68 -0.63
C ILE A 88 -7.69 8.23 0.02
N ARG A 89 -8.81 8.57 -0.60
CA ARG A 89 -10.15 8.33 -0.06
C ARG A 89 -10.61 6.88 -0.24
N GLU A 90 -11.79 6.61 0.29
CA GLU A 90 -12.40 5.28 0.39
C GLU A 90 -12.52 4.61 -0.97
N ASN A 91 -12.28 3.30 -1.03
CA ASN A 91 -12.45 2.46 -2.23
C ASN A 91 -11.65 2.90 -3.47
N VAL A 92 -10.65 3.77 -3.30
CA VAL A 92 -9.74 4.13 -4.40
C VAL A 92 -8.93 2.92 -4.82
N THR A 93 -8.80 2.73 -6.13
CA THR A 93 -7.94 1.70 -6.73
C THR A 93 -6.77 2.36 -7.46
N ILE A 94 -5.54 1.99 -7.10
CA ILE A 94 -4.32 2.46 -7.77
C ILE A 94 -3.49 1.23 -8.12
N HIS A 95 -3.20 1.03 -9.41
CA HIS A 95 -2.50 -0.15 -9.89
C HIS A 95 -1.04 0.19 -10.22
N ARG A 96 -0.16 -0.83 -10.21
CA ARG A 96 1.20 -0.69 -10.71
C ARG A 96 1.19 -0.55 -12.24
N GLY A 97 2.29 -0.09 -12.81
CA GLY A 97 2.44 0.09 -14.26
C GLY A 97 2.55 -1.23 -15.04
N THR A 98 2.77 -1.12 -16.34
CA THR A 98 3.16 -2.22 -17.24
C THR A 98 4.58 -1.96 -17.81
N GLU A 99 5.19 -2.93 -18.49
CA GLU A 99 6.45 -2.68 -19.22
C GLU A 99 6.30 -1.66 -20.36
N GLU A 100 5.13 -1.61 -21.00
CA GLU A 100 4.86 -0.74 -22.16
C GLU A 100 4.38 0.67 -21.76
N GLY A 101 4.16 0.91 -20.46
CA GLY A 101 3.62 2.17 -19.91
C GLY A 101 2.45 1.94 -18.98
#